data_AF-A0A975NX93-F1
#
_entry.id   AF-A0A975NX93-F1
#
_cell.length_a   1.000
_cell.length_b   1.000
_cell.length_c   1.000
_cell.angle_alpha   90.00
_cell.angle_beta   90.00
_cell.angle_gamma   90.00
#
_symmetry.space_group_name_H-M   'P 1'
#
loop_
_entity.id
_entity.type
_entity.pdbx_description
1 polymer ?
#
loop_
_entity_poly.entity_id
_entity_poly.type
_entity_poly.pdbx_seq_one_letter_code
_entity_poly.pdbx_strand_id
1 'polypeptide(L)'
;MMKSLFIKSLLLAALTSIGATACFARWPEYSGYWVVGNYATRKCEIVTSNPVIDGVVIWFSSGPYKSLDDAKLARTTIRECPPEPAASPASN
;
A
#
# COMPACT_ATOMS: atom_id res chain seq x y z
N MET A 1 -57.32 -14.86 6.21
CA MET A 1 -56.12 -15.49 5.61
C MET A 1 -55.01 -14.52 5.20
N MET A 2 -55.01 -13.23 5.61
CA MET A 2 -53.95 -12.28 5.20
C MET A 2 -52.75 -12.20 6.15
N LYS A 3 -52.94 -12.43 7.46
CA LYS A 3 -51.88 -12.26 8.49
C LYS A 3 -50.67 -13.20 8.29
N SER A 4 -50.91 -14.42 7.80
CA SER A 4 -49.85 -15.42 7.58
C SER A 4 -48.92 -15.04 6.40
N LEU A 5 -49.46 -14.40 5.37
CA LEU A 5 -48.68 -13.94 4.20
C LEU A 5 -47.75 -12.78 4.56
N PHE A 6 -48.22 -11.83 5.39
CA PHE A 6 -47.41 -10.71 5.86
C PHE A 6 -46.24 -11.16 6.76
N ILE A 7 -46.47 -12.10 7.68
CA ILE A 7 -45.42 -12.59 8.58
C ILE A 7 -44.35 -13.38 7.79
N LYS A 8 -44.77 -14.20 6.82
CA LYS A 8 -43.84 -14.93 5.94
C LYS A 8 -43.04 -13.97 5.06
N SER A 9 -43.66 -12.91 4.52
CA SER A 9 -42.97 -11.90 3.73
C SER A 9 -41.98 -11.07 4.56
N LEU A 10 -42.30 -10.79 5.82
CA LEU A 10 -41.42 -10.04 6.72
C LEU A 10 -40.19 -10.88 7.12
N LEU A 11 -40.38 -12.18 7.39
CA LEU A 11 -39.27 -13.11 7.67
C LEU A 11 -38.35 -13.28 6.45
N LEU A 12 -38.89 -13.36 5.24
CA LEU A 12 -38.08 -13.49 4.02
C LEU A 12 -37.24 -12.23 3.72
N ALA A 13 -37.78 -11.04 4.03
CA ALA A 13 -37.07 -9.77 3.83
C ALA A 13 -35.98 -9.50 4.89
N ALA A 14 -36.12 -10.06 6.09
CA ALA A 14 -35.10 -9.94 7.15
C ALA A 14 -33.83 -10.77 6.84
N LEU A 15 -33.98 -11.91 6.14
CA LEU A 15 -32.86 -12.81 5.82
C LEU A 15 -31.92 -12.31 4.70
N THR A 16 -32.25 -11.24 3.97
CA THR A 16 -31.44 -10.73 2.85
C THR A 16 -30.45 -9.62 3.24
N SER A 17 -30.33 -9.28 4.53
CA SER A 17 -29.53 -8.12 4.98
C SER A 17 -28.17 -8.45 5.61
N ILE A 18 -27.71 -9.71 5.57
CA ILE A 18 -26.34 -10.07 5.98
C ILE A 18 -25.42 -10.09 4.75
N GLY A 19 -25.35 -8.94 4.09
CA GLY A 19 -24.29 -8.61 3.15
C GLY A 19 -23.32 -7.66 3.82
N ALA A 20 -22.77 -8.04 4.98
CA ALA A 20 -21.62 -7.35 5.51
C ALA A 20 -20.48 -7.58 4.53
N THR A 21 -20.33 -6.68 3.56
CA THR A 21 -19.06 -6.45 2.90
C THR A 21 -18.10 -6.02 4.00
N ALA A 22 -17.52 -7.00 4.68
CA ALA A 22 -16.22 -6.83 5.28
C ALA A 22 -15.36 -6.36 4.10
N CYS A 23 -15.06 -5.06 4.07
CA CYS A 23 -13.99 -4.56 3.23
C CYS A 23 -12.80 -5.47 3.56
N PHE A 24 -12.47 -6.37 2.63
CA PHE A 24 -11.26 -7.13 2.71
C PHE A 24 -10.13 -6.10 2.62
N ALA A 25 -9.71 -5.55 3.75
CA ALA A 25 -8.32 -5.18 3.96
C ALA A 25 -7.51 -6.46 4.14
N ARG A 26 -7.77 -7.48 3.32
CA ARG A 26 -6.84 -8.55 3.01
C ARG A 26 -6.17 -8.14 1.71
N TRP A 27 -5.51 -6.98 1.75
CA TRP A 27 -4.37 -6.82 0.87
C TRP A 27 -3.43 -7.98 1.22
N PRO A 28 -2.96 -8.75 0.24
CA PRO A 28 -1.89 -9.70 0.53
C PRO A 28 -0.79 -8.88 1.22
N GLU A 29 -0.14 -9.42 2.25
CA GLU A 29 1.12 -8.85 2.70
C GLU A 29 1.98 -8.66 1.44
N TYR A 30 2.10 -7.41 0.97
CA TYR A 30 2.83 -7.11 -0.25
C TYR A 30 4.30 -7.20 0.10
N SER A 31 4.78 -8.44 0.12
CA SER A 31 6.20 -8.74 0.13
C SER A 31 6.77 -8.21 -1.17
N GLY A 32 7.59 -7.18 -1.05
CA GLY A 32 8.13 -6.45 -2.18
C GLY A 32 8.93 -5.25 -1.71
N TYR A 33 9.60 -4.61 -2.64
CA TYR A 33 10.45 -3.48 -2.38
C TYR A 33 9.66 -2.20 -2.63
N TRP A 34 9.76 -1.22 -1.75
CA TRP A 34 9.09 0.07 -1.86
C TRP A 34 10.12 1.16 -1.87
N VAL A 35 10.01 2.11 -2.79
CA VAL A 35 10.80 3.34 -2.77
C VAL A 35 10.02 4.38 -1.99
N VAL A 36 10.57 4.87 -0.88
CA VAL A 36 9.95 5.87 -0.02
C VAL A 36 10.78 7.13 0.03
N GLY A 37 10.11 8.28 0.03
CA GLY A 37 10.75 9.56 0.36
C GLY A 37 10.69 9.81 1.85
N ASN A 38 11.85 9.98 2.49
CA ASN A 38 11.98 10.19 3.93
C ASN A 38 12.53 11.58 4.28
N TYR A 39 11.69 12.46 4.83
CA TYR A 39 12.06 13.85 5.15
C TYR A 39 13.14 13.91 6.22
N ALA A 40 13.21 12.91 7.11
CA ALA A 40 14.20 12.84 8.17
C ALA A 40 15.61 12.63 7.61
N THR A 41 15.76 11.82 6.55
CA THR A 41 17.07 11.54 5.93
C THR A 41 17.32 12.39 4.68
N ARG A 42 16.29 13.06 4.15
CA ARG A 42 16.28 13.79 2.87
C ARG A 42 16.73 12.92 1.70
N LYS A 43 16.35 11.64 1.73
CA LYS A 43 16.71 10.62 0.74
C LYS A 43 15.50 9.83 0.31
N CYS A 44 15.67 9.10 -0.80
CA CYS A 44 14.81 8.00 -1.15
C CYS A 44 15.40 6.67 -0.66
N GLU A 45 14.64 5.95 0.14
CA GLU A 45 15.04 4.68 0.76
C GLU A 45 14.26 3.53 0.12
N ILE A 46 14.86 2.35 0.07
CA ILE A 46 14.18 1.12 -0.36
C ILE A 46 13.85 0.30 0.88
N VAL A 47 12.57 0.08 1.14
CA VAL A 47 12.09 -0.70 2.29
C VAL A 47 11.34 -1.95 1.81
N THR A 48 11.32 -3.00 2.61
CA THR A 48 10.64 -4.27 2.26
C THR A 48 9.29 -4.45 2.95
N SER A 49 8.96 -3.54 3.86
CA SER A 49 7.66 -3.47 4.53
C SER A 49 6.79 -2.40 3.88
N ASN A 50 5.49 -2.67 3.78
CA ASN A 50 4.51 -1.70 3.27
C ASN A 50 4.60 -0.39 4.09
N PRO A 51 4.98 0.74 3.47
CA PRO A 51 5.21 1.97 4.20
C PRO A 51 3.90 2.69 4.52
N VAL A 52 3.83 3.27 5.72
CA VAL A 52 2.75 4.18 6.11
C VAL A 52 3.15 5.59 5.70
N ILE A 53 2.34 6.23 4.86
CA ILE A 53 2.54 7.63 4.45
C ILE A 53 1.90 8.52 5.50
N ASP A 54 2.72 9.20 6.31
CA ASP A 54 2.27 10.10 7.39
C ASP A 54 2.39 11.58 7.02
N GLY A 55 3.07 11.91 5.91
CA GLY A 55 3.31 13.28 5.45
C GLY A 55 4.32 14.07 6.29
N VAL A 56 4.82 13.49 7.39
CA VAL A 56 5.77 14.11 8.33
C VAL A 56 7.16 13.50 8.15
N VAL A 57 7.25 12.18 8.19
CA VAL A 57 8.48 11.43 7.96
C VAL A 57 8.49 10.89 6.54
N ILE A 58 7.45 10.15 6.16
CA ILE A 58 7.33 9.56 4.82
C ILE A 58 6.33 10.39 4.01
N TRP A 59 6.82 11.06 2.97
CA TRP A 59 6.01 11.96 2.16
C TRP A 59 5.48 11.35 0.87
N PHE A 60 6.08 10.25 0.44
CA PHE A 60 5.56 9.43 -0.65
C PHE A 60 6.06 7.99 -0.56
N SER A 61 5.38 7.12 -1.30
CA SER A 61 5.81 5.75 -1.55
C SER A 61 5.52 5.37 -3.00
N SER A 62 6.37 4.53 -3.59
CA SER A 62 6.15 3.87 -4.88
C SER A 62 6.50 2.39 -4.77
N GLY A 63 5.63 1.51 -5.26
CA GLY A 63 5.77 0.06 -5.13
C GLY A 63 4.42 -0.65 -4.92
N PRO A 64 4.43 -1.94 -4.54
CA PRO A 64 5.61 -2.79 -4.32
C PRO A 64 6.25 -3.26 -5.63
N TYR A 65 7.57 -3.23 -5.70
CA TYR A 65 8.38 -3.82 -6.76
C TYR A 65 8.74 -5.26 -6.44
N LYS A 66 8.81 -6.12 -7.47
CA LYS A 66 9.09 -7.55 -7.31
C LYS A 66 10.53 -7.85 -6.92
N SER A 67 11.48 -7.01 -7.33
CA SER A 67 12.91 -7.19 -7.07
C SER A 67 13.56 -5.91 -6.56
N LEU A 68 14.71 -6.06 -5.89
CA LEU A 68 15.51 -4.93 -5.44
C LEU A 68 16.01 -4.08 -6.63
N ASP A 69 16.32 -4.72 -7.75
CA ASP A 69 16.84 -4.03 -8.92
C ASP A 69 15.75 -3.20 -9.62
N ASP A 70 14.51 -3.71 -9.67
CA ASP A 70 13.36 -2.92 -10.12
C ASP A 70 13.14 -1.69 -9.24
N ALA A 71 13.28 -1.83 -7.92
CA ALA A 71 13.15 -0.71 -6.99
C ALA A 71 14.29 0.30 -7.14
N LYS A 72 15.53 -0.15 -7.38
CA LYS A 72 16.67 0.73 -7.69
C LYS A 72 16.43 1.49 -8.99
N LEU A 73 15.95 0.82 -10.04
CA LEU A 73 15.62 1.45 -11.31
C LEU A 73 14.46 2.45 -11.16
N ALA A 74 13.45 2.11 -10.37
CA ALA A 74 12.37 3.06 -10.08
C ALA A 74 12.90 4.29 -9.32
N ARG A 75 13.76 4.10 -8.31
CA ARG A 75 14.38 5.21 -7.57
C ARG A 75 15.18 6.16 -8.47
N THR A 76 15.81 5.69 -9.54
CA THR A 76 16.54 6.57 -10.48
C THR A 76 15.62 7.32 -11.46
N THR A 77 14.37 6.88 -11.62
CA THR A 77 13.38 7.51 -12.51
C THR A 77 12.40 8.43 -11.78
N ILE A 78 12.27 8.28 -10.45
CA ILE A 78 11.47 9.16 -9.61
C ILE A 78 12.18 10.51 -9.43
N ARG A 79 11.54 11.58 -9.91
CA ARG A 79 12.11 12.93 -9.96
C ARG A 79 12.39 13.52 -8.57
N GLU A 80 11.59 13.13 -7.59
CA GLU A 80 11.69 13.56 -6.19
C GLU A 80 12.87 12.90 -5.48
N CYS A 81 13.43 11.82 -6.06
CA CYS A 81 14.60 11.17 -5.51
C CYS A 81 15.88 11.87 -5.92
N PRO A 82 16.74 12.27 -4.96
CA PRO A 82 18.04 12.81 -5.30
C PRO A 82 18.87 11.73 -6.01
N PRO A 83 19.69 12.10 -7.01
CA PRO A 83 20.66 11.19 -7.61
C PRO A 83 21.58 10.61 -6.54
N GLU A 84 21.94 9.35 -6.68
CA GLU A 84 22.97 8.77 -5.81
C GLU A 84 24.28 9.52 -6.06
N PRO A 85 24.96 10.02 -5.01
CA PRO A 85 26.27 10.65 -5.21
C PRO A 85 27.18 9.64 -5.91
N ALA A 86 27.85 10.08 -6.98
CA ALA A 86 28.83 9.26 -7.66
C ALA A 86 29.79 8.68 -6.62
N ALA A 87 29.92 7.35 -6.59
CA ALA A 87 30.84 6.68 -5.69
C ALA A 87 32.21 7.36 -5.85
N SER A 88 32.67 8.02 -4.80
CA SER A 88 34.01 8.60 -4.77
C SER A 88 34.97 7.46 -5.15
N PRO A 89 35.88 7.63 -6.13
CA PRO A 89 36.80 6.56 -6.48
C PRO A 89 37.54 6.18 -5.21
N ALA A 90 37.41 4.91 -4.81
CA ALA A 90 38.12 4.35 -3.67
C ALA A 90 39.59 4.75 -3.81
N SER A 91 40.12 5.48 -2.83
CA SER A 91 41.55 5.69 -2.72
C SER A 91 42.18 4.32 -2.50
N ASN A 92 42.90 3.84 -3.52
CA ASN A 92 43.85 2.74 -3.35
C ASN A 92 44.97 3.14 -2.39
#